data_AF-A0A834MGP2-F1
#
_entry.id   AF-A0A834MGP2-F1
#
_cell.length_a   1.000
_cell.length_b   1.000
_cell.length_c   1.000
_cell.angle_alpha   90.00
_cell.angle_beta   90.00
_cell.angle_gamma   90.00
#
_symmetry.space_group_name_H-M   'P 1'
#
loop_
_entity.id
_entity.type
_entity.pdbx_description
1 polymer ?
#
loop_
_entity_poly.entity_id
_entity_poly.type
_entity_poly.pdbx_seq_one_letter_code
_entity_poly.pdbx_strand_id
1 'polypeptide(L)' 'MVLNLCQVYDKDNKTHTFTNVVHLKHFRSEYFINGKILELPIVGDGPCEFDLHNANLKTTMVLDGV' A
#
# COMPACT_ATOMS: atom_id res chain seq x y z
N MET A 1 5.60 15.78 -1.28
CA MET A 1 5.74 14.51 -0.53
C MET A 1 5.89 14.88 0.93
N VAL A 2 4.89 14.61 1.77
CA VAL A 2 4.98 14.77 3.23
C VAL A 2 5.01 13.36 3.80
N LEU A 3 6.05 13.03 4.57
CA LEU A 3 6.22 11.74 5.20
C LEU A 3 6.13 11.97 6.71
N ASN A 4 4.97 11.68 7.30
CA ASN A 4 4.88 11.51 8.74
C ASN A 4 5.20 10.05 9.03
N LEU A 5 6.38 9.81 9.60
CA LEU A 5 6.89 8.48 9.88
C LEU A 5 6.79 8.19 11.38
N CYS A 6 6.02 7.18 11.74
CA CYS A 6 5.99 6.61 13.08
C CYS A 6 6.65 5.23 13.05
N GLN A 7 7.71 5.04 13.84
CA GLN A 7 8.42 3.78 13.99
C GLN A 7 8.14 3.20 15.38
N VAL A 8 7.77 1.93 15.42
CA VAL A 8 7.54 1.19 16.66
C VAL A 8 8.31 -0.12 16.58
N TYR A 9 9.13 -0.38 17.60
CA TYR A 9 9.79 -1.66 17.77
C TYR A 9 9.12 -2.43 18.89
N ASP A 10 8.62 -3.62 18.58
CA ASP A 10 8.12 -4.57 19.55
C ASP A 10 9.21 -5.60 19.83
N LYS A 11 9.76 -5.54 21.05
CA LYS A 11 10.85 -6.41 21.49
C LYS A 11 10.38 -7.84 21.75
N ASP A 12 9.15 -8.03 22.20
CA ASP A 12 8.61 -9.35 22.55
C ASP A 12 8.32 -10.14 21.28
N ASN A 13 7.79 -9.47 20.27
CA ASN A 13 7.47 -10.05 18.97
C ASN A 13 8.61 -9.90 17.94
N LYS A 14 9.74 -9.27 18.30
CA LYS A 14 10.87 -8.95 17.39
C LYS A 14 10.40 -8.28 16.08
N THR A 15 9.42 -7.39 16.17
CA THR A 15 8.84 -6.72 14.99
C THR A 15 9.22 -5.26 14.92
N HIS A 16 9.57 -4.80 13.72
CA HIS A 16 9.70 -3.39 13.40
C HIS A 16 8.50 -2.96 12.56
N THR A 17 7.73 -2.02 13.09
CA THR A 17 6.57 -1.44 12.41
C THR A 17 6.88 -0.01 11.99
N PHE A 18 6.67 0.27 10.71
CA PHE A 18 6.79 1.59 10.10
C PHE A 18 5.41 2.02 9.62
N THR A 19 4.91 3.14 10.13
CA THR A 19 3.66 3.74 9.65
C THR A 19 3.97 5.05 8.97
N ASN A 20 3.55 5.19 7.71
CA ASN A 20 3.79 6.36 6.88
C ASN A 20 2.48 6.85 6.25
N VAL A 21 2.25 8.16 6.28
CA VAL A 21 1.25 8.80 5.42
C VAL A 21 1.92 9.14 4.10
N VAL A 22 1.40 8.64 2.98
CA VAL A 22 1.96 8.85 1.65
C VAL A 22 0.93 9.50 0.73
N HIS A 23 1.44 10.41 -0.09
CA HIS A 23 0.71 11.02 -1.20
C HIS A 23 1.43 10.67 -2.50
N LEU A 24 0.85 9.77 -3.30
CA LEU A 24 1.34 9.43 -4.64
C LEU A 24 0.49 10.17 -5.66
N LYS A 25 1.13 10.86 -6.60
CA LYS A 25 0.46 11.53 -7.70
C LYS A 25 0.94 10.95 -9.02
N HIS A 26 0.02 10.75 -9.96
CA HIS A 26 0.24 10.32 -11.34
C HIS A 26 0.94 8.96 -11.45
N PHE A 27 0.48 7.96 -10.70
CA PHE A 27 0.97 6.59 -10.90
C PHE A 27 0.30 5.99 -12.13
N ARG A 28 1.09 5.71 -13.17
CA ARG A 28 0.62 5.12 -14.43
C ARG A 28 1.04 3.66 -14.54
N SER A 29 0.11 2.79 -14.93
CA SER A 29 0.33 1.36 -15.10
C SER A 29 -0.59 0.77 -16.16
N GLU A 30 -0.39 -0.49 -16.51
CA GLU A 30 -1.34 -1.28 -17.29
C GLU A 30 -2.12 -2.16 -16.31
N TYR A 31 -3.45 -2.14 -16.38
CA TYR A 31 -4.30 -3.00 -15.56
C TYR A 31 -4.91 -4.11 -16.40
N PHE A 32 -5.04 -5.28 -15.78
CA PHE A 32 -5.91 -6.35 -16.25
C PHE A 32 -6.84 -6.74 -15.09
N ILE A 33 -8.14 -6.58 -15.30
CA ILE A 33 -9.16 -6.98 -14.32
C ILE A 33 -10.16 -7.88 -15.02
N ASN A 34 -10.42 -9.04 -14.41
CA ASN A 34 -11.49 -9.94 -14.76
C ASN A 34 -12.10 -10.47 -13.47
N GLY A 35 -13.20 -9.86 -13.02
CA GLY A 35 -13.76 -10.14 -11.71
C GLY A 35 -15.00 -9.32 -11.42
N LYS A 36 -15.15 -8.92 -10.15
CA LYS A 36 -16.29 -8.14 -9.68
C LYS A 36 -15.82 -7.02 -8.77
N ILE A 37 -16.34 -5.81 -8.95
CA ILE A 37 -16.25 -4.73 -7.96
C ILE A 37 -17.60 -4.66 -7.27
N LEU A 38 -17.62 -4.96 -5.97
CA LEU A 38 -18.84 -5.20 -5.21
C LEU A 38 -19.68 -6.29 -5.91
N GLU A 39 -20.92 -5.97 -6.26
CA GLU A 39 -21.83 -6.89 -6.95
C GLU A 39 -21.68 -6.85 -8.48
N LEU A 40 -20.96 -5.87 -9.02
CA LEU A 40 -20.90 -5.63 -10.46
C LEU A 40 -19.73 -6.39 -11.09
N PRO A 41 -19.98 -7.27 -12.08
CA PRO A 41 -18.92 -7.88 -12.86
C PRO A 41 -18.24 -6.82 -13.71
N ILE A 42 -16.91 -6.84 -13.72
CA ILE A 42 -16.09 -5.96 -14.56
C ILE A 42 -14.99 -6.76 -15.25
N VAL A 43 -14.80 -6.45 -16.53
CA VAL A 43 -13.69 -6.95 -17.34
C VAL A 43 -13.08 -5.73 -18.04
N GLY A 44 -11.77 -5.58 -17.92
CA GLY A 44 -11.04 -4.48 -18.55
C GLY A 44 -9.55 -4.77 -18.64
N ASP A 45 -8.95 -4.28 -19.70
CA ASP A 45 -7.52 -4.39 -20.01
C ASP A 45 -7.09 -3.08 -20.66
N GLY A 46 -6.02 -2.47 -20.14
CA GLY A 46 -5.42 -1.28 -20.74
C GLY A 46 -4.76 -0.34 -19.72
N PRO A 47 -4.50 0.91 -20.13
CA PRO A 47 -3.78 1.85 -19.29
C PRO A 47 -4.67 2.38 -18.15
N CYS A 48 -4.06 2.58 -16.99
CA CYS A 48 -4.66 3.23 -15.84
C CYS A 48 -3.74 4.28 -15.23
N GLU A 49 -4.36 5.29 -14.63
CA GLU A 49 -3.70 6.33 -13.85
C GLU A 49 -4.38 6.41 -12.48
N PHE A 50 -3.57 6.39 -11.42
CA PHE A 50 -4.05 6.43 -10.04
C PHE A 50 -3.33 7.51 -9.23
N ASP A 51 -4.12 8.22 -8.43
CA ASP A 51 -3.65 9.13 -7.41
C ASP A 51 -4.00 8.57 -6.03
N LEU A 52 -3.01 8.47 -5.14
CA LEU A 52 -3.22 8.09 -3.76
C LEU A 52 -3.06 9.33 -2.89
N HIS A 53 -4.14 9.72 -2.21
CA HIS A 53 -4.14 10.84 -1.29
C HIS A 53 -4.27 10.35 0.15
N ASN A 54 -3.38 10.80 1.04
CA ASN A 54 -3.42 10.47 2.47
C ASN A 54 -3.41 8.95 2.74
N ALA A 55 -2.69 8.17 1.94
CA ALA A 55 -2.63 6.72 2.12
C ALA A 55 -1.79 6.38 3.36
N ASN A 56 -2.39 5.70 4.34
CA ASN A 56 -1.70 5.19 5.52
C ASN A 56 -1.08 3.83 5.20
N LEU A 57 0.23 3.80 4.99
CA LEU A 57 1.00 2.60 4.78
C LEU A 57 1.60 2.12 6.10
N LYS A 58 1.19 0.94 6.55
CA LYS A 58 1.76 0.26 7.72
C LYS A 58 2.53 -0.97 7.24
N THR A 59 3.84 -0.94 7.40
CA THR A 59 4.72 -2.06 7.09
C THR A 59 5.25 -2.64 8.39
N THR A 60 4.96 -3.91 8.66
CA THR A 60 5.51 -4.64 9.80
C THR A 60 6.48 -5.68 9.28
N MET A 61 7.74 -5.56 9.68
CA MET A 61 8.81 -6.51 9.39
C MET A 61 9.03 -7.36 10.62
N VAL A 62 8.97 -8.68 10.45
CA VAL A 62 9.34 -9.66 11.49
C VAL A 62 10.78 -10.06 11.21
N LEU A 63 11.66 -9.93 12.21
CA LEU A 63 13.04 -10.38 12.10
C LEU A 63 13.12 -11.83 12.55
N ASP A 64 12.89 -12.75 11.62
CA ASP A 64 13.25 -14.16 11.82
C ASP A 64 14.79 -14.28 11.77
N GLY A 65 15.36 -14.87 12.82
CA GLY A 65 16.78 -14.81 13.14
C GLY A 65 17.72 -15.14 11.98
N VAL A 66 18.63 -14.20 11.71
CA VAL A 66 19.93 -14.47 11.07
C VAL A 66 20.90 -14.93 12.15
#